data_AF-A0A0W0WXM9-F1
#
_entry.id   AF-A0A0W0WXM9-F1
#
_cell.length_a   1.000
_cell.length_b   1.000
_cell.length_c   1.000
_cell.angle_alpha   90.00
_cell.angle_beta   90.00
_cell.angle_gamma   90.00
#
_symmetry.space_group_name_H-M   'P 1'
#
loop_
_entity.id
_entity.type
_entity.pdbx_description
1 polymer ?
#
loop_
_entity_poly.entity_id
_entity_poly.type
_entity_poly.pdbx_seq_one_letter_code
_entity_poly.pdbx_strand_id
1 'polypeptide(L)'
;MPTFFGNQKKPASEKSFMQNYGDHLKHVEHQANLTYYRFLSYQSYSKQFSLLGEQMRERIKIFQALYDGYDYADEILGATIVPILSVANTVVFTVAALWEGMQALSIRIGLARDDGDHHSRLAMSYLLGAGAFLLFSAVSLVKSAISLITRPLITMVHGFKPQDTERFYNEDGAYEEPEYPSLSYC
;
A
#
# COMPACT_ATOMS: atom_id res chain seq x y z
N MET A 1 27.16 23.59 0.82
CA MET A 1 25.92 23.26 1.55
C MET A 1 25.83 21.75 1.58
N PRO A 2 25.80 21.09 2.75
CA PRO A 2 25.73 19.64 2.80
C PRO A 2 24.35 19.20 2.32
N THR A 3 24.32 18.25 1.38
CA THR A 3 23.11 17.61 0.88
C THR A 3 22.52 16.75 1.99
N PHE A 4 21.42 17.21 2.57
CA PHE A 4 20.55 16.39 3.40
C PHE A 4 19.86 15.35 2.51
N PHE A 5 19.76 14.11 3.00
CA PHE A 5 19.07 12.93 2.45
C PHE A 5 19.89 12.00 1.55
N GLY A 6 20.00 10.74 1.98
CA GLY A 6 20.43 9.58 1.19
C GLY A 6 19.51 9.24 0.01
N ASN A 7 18.67 10.16 -0.45
CA ASN A 7 17.81 9.95 -1.60
C ASN A 7 18.60 10.12 -2.91
N GLN A 8 18.51 9.14 -3.79
CA GLN A 8 19.12 9.16 -5.11
C GLN A 8 18.05 9.09 -6.21
N LYS A 9 18.31 9.78 -7.31
CA LYS A 9 17.44 9.77 -8.51
C LYS A 9 17.69 8.57 -9.41
N LYS A 10 18.91 8.05 -9.38
CA LYS A 10 19.40 6.96 -10.23
C LYS A 10 19.95 5.83 -9.36
N PRO A 11 19.91 4.58 -9.85
CA PRO A 11 20.54 3.47 -9.16
C PRO A 11 22.07 3.66 -9.08
N ALA A 12 22.66 3.14 -8.01
CA ALA A 12 24.11 3.12 -7.82
C ALA A 12 24.76 2.13 -8.79
N SER A 13 25.80 2.57 -9.50
CA SER A 13 26.48 1.80 -10.56
C SER A 13 27.22 0.56 -10.06
N GLU A 14 27.67 0.64 -8.81
CA GLU A 14 28.46 -0.35 -8.09
C GLU A 14 27.58 -1.43 -7.41
N LYS A 15 26.27 -1.18 -7.30
CA LYS A 15 25.30 -2.09 -6.68
C LYS A 15 24.68 -3.00 -7.74
N SER A 16 24.43 -4.25 -7.36
CA SER A 16 23.64 -5.18 -8.17
C SER A 16 22.19 -4.70 -8.33
N PHE A 17 21.47 -5.25 -9.30
CA PHE A 17 20.05 -4.95 -9.50
C PHE A 17 19.23 -5.17 -8.21
N MET A 18 19.41 -6.28 -7.51
CA MET A 18 18.65 -6.57 -6.30
C MET A 18 18.95 -5.61 -5.15
N GLN A 19 20.20 -5.14 -5.02
CA GLN A 19 20.56 -4.15 -4.02
C GLN A 19 19.92 -2.79 -4.33
N ASN A 20 20.00 -2.33 -5.58
CA ASN A 20 19.32 -1.10 -6.01
C ASN A 20 17.79 -1.22 -5.91
N TYR A 21 17.23 -2.41 -6.14
CA TYR A 21 15.81 -2.65 -5.91
C TYR A 21 15.44 -2.59 -4.42
N GLY A 22 16.30 -3.11 -3.55
CA GLY A 22 16.17 -2.93 -2.10
C GLY A 22 16.17 -1.45 -1.69
N ASP A 23 17.11 -0.66 -2.24
CA ASP A 23 17.18 0.79 -2.02
C ASP A 23 15.92 1.51 -2.54
N HIS A 24 15.34 1.04 -3.66
CA HIS A 24 14.08 1.52 -4.18
C HIS A 24 12.91 1.20 -3.23
N LEU A 25 12.81 -0.04 -2.75
CA LEU A 25 11.77 -0.47 -1.82
C LEU A 25 11.85 0.29 -0.48
N LYS A 26 13.05 0.55 0.05
CA LYS A 26 13.24 1.40 1.24
C LYS A 26 12.73 2.82 1.02
N HIS A 27 12.97 3.39 -0.16
CA HIS A 27 12.43 4.70 -0.51
C HIS A 27 10.89 4.68 -0.57
N VAL A 28 10.30 3.65 -1.18
CA VAL A 28 8.84 3.46 -1.22
C VAL A 28 8.26 3.28 0.19
N GLU A 29 8.91 2.51 1.04
CA GLU A 29 8.54 2.32 2.45
C GLU A 29 8.58 3.63 3.23
N HIS A 30 9.65 4.42 3.08
CA HIS A 30 9.76 5.71 3.73
C HIS A 30 8.62 6.66 3.31
N GLN A 31 8.31 6.74 2.02
CA GLN A 31 7.17 7.52 1.52
C GLN A 31 5.83 7.01 2.06
N ALA A 32 5.65 5.68 2.14
CA ALA A 32 4.45 5.08 2.69
C ALA A 32 4.28 5.42 4.17
N ASN A 33 5.35 5.35 4.96
CA ASN A 33 5.35 5.71 6.38
C ASN A 33 5.01 7.19 6.58
N LEU A 34 5.63 8.11 5.83
CA LEU A 34 5.28 9.54 5.88
C LEU A 34 3.80 9.79 5.56
N THR A 35 3.28 9.10 4.54
CA THR A 35 1.87 9.18 4.15
C THR A 35 0.96 8.64 5.26
N TYR A 36 1.34 7.52 5.89
CA TYR A 36 0.62 6.93 7.00
C TYR A 36 0.56 7.85 8.22
N TYR A 37 1.69 8.46 8.61
CA TYR A 37 1.70 9.44 9.69
C TYR A 37 0.85 10.66 9.38
N ARG A 38 0.87 11.15 8.13
CA ARG A 38 -0.05 12.22 7.68
C ARG A 38 -1.51 11.79 7.78
N PHE A 39 -1.83 10.56 7.37
CA PHE A 39 -3.17 9.99 7.49
C PHE A 39 -3.65 9.99 8.94
N LEU A 40 -2.82 9.52 9.88
CA LEU A 40 -3.15 9.50 11.31
C LEU A 40 -3.26 10.91 11.91
N SER A 41 -2.49 11.88 11.41
CA SER A 41 -2.56 13.26 11.91
C SER A 41 -3.86 13.99 11.55
N TYR A 42 -4.61 13.50 10.55
CA TYR A 42 -5.87 14.10 10.16
C TYR A 42 -7.02 13.65 11.07
N GLN A 43 -7.65 14.62 11.73
CA GLN A 43 -8.81 14.42 12.61
C GLN A 43 -10.14 14.22 11.86
N SER A 44 -10.16 14.38 10.52
CA SER A 44 -11.37 14.32 9.71
C SER A 44 -11.29 13.21 8.67
N TYR A 45 -12.31 12.35 8.65
CA TYR A 45 -12.47 11.30 7.63
C TYR A 45 -12.43 11.84 6.21
N SER A 46 -13.00 13.03 5.95
CA SER A 46 -12.98 13.63 4.61
C SER A 46 -11.54 13.92 4.14
N LYS A 47 -10.67 14.43 5.03
CA LYS A 47 -9.26 14.68 4.72
C LYS A 47 -8.48 13.37 4.54
N GLN A 48 -8.76 12.39 5.38
CA GLN A 48 -8.20 11.04 5.25
C GLN A 48 -8.54 10.40 3.90
N PHE A 49 -9.81 10.44 3.49
CA PHE A 49 -10.23 9.92 2.18
C PHE A 49 -9.65 10.71 1.00
N SER A 50 -9.52 12.04 1.13
CA SER A 50 -8.86 12.87 0.11
C SER A 50 -7.40 12.47 -0.09
N LEU A 51 -6.66 12.27 1.00
CA LEU A 51 -5.26 11.82 0.94
C LEU A 51 -5.15 10.44 0.26
N LEU A 52 -6.02 9.50 0.62
CA LEU A 52 -6.05 8.18 -0.03
C LEU A 52 -6.36 8.30 -1.53
N GLY A 53 -7.33 9.15 -1.91
CA GLY A 53 -7.68 9.40 -3.30
C GLY A 53 -6.52 10.00 -4.11
N GLU A 54 -5.80 10.97 -3.54
CA GLU A 54 -4.59 11.55 -4.14
C GLU A 54 -3.52 10.47 -4.37
N GLN A 55 -3.23 9.68 -3.34
CA GLN A 55 -2.24 8.59 -3.41
C GLN A 55 -2.62 7.51 -4.42
N MET A 56 -3.90 7.14 -4.50
CA MET A 56 -4.38 6.20 -5.53
C MET A 56 -4.21 6.80 -6.92
N ARG A 57 -4.57 8.07 -7.13
CA ARG A 57 -4.46 8.74 -8.43
C ARG A 57 -3.01 8.83 -8.90
N GLU A 58 -2.07 9.12 -8.00
CA GLU A 58 -0.64 9.15 -8.31
C GLU A 58 -0.09 7.78 -8.76
N ARG A 59 -0.74 6.69 -8.35
CA ARG A 59 -0.35 5.29 -8.65
C ARG A 59 -1.12 4.66 -9.81
N ILE A 60 -2.22 5.25 -10.28
CA ILE A 60 -2.95 4.84 -11.50
C ILE A 60 -2.24 5.41 -12.74
N LYS A 61 -1.00 4.97 -12.98
CA LYS A 61 -0.18 5.40 -14.14
C LYS A 61 -0.04 4.28 -15.18
N ILE A 62 -1.16 3.65 -15.52
CA ILE A 62 -1.18 2.51 -16.46
C ILE A 62 -0.75 2.87 -17.88
N PHE A 63 -0.89 4.12 -18.31
CA PHE A 63 -0.50 4.58 -19.65
C PHE A 63 0.78 5.44 -19.64
N GLN A 64 1.64 5.31 -18.63
CA GLN A 64 2.92 6.02 -18.60
C GLN A 64 4.07 5.06 -18.92
N ALA A 65 5.06 5.57 -19.66
CA ALA A 65 6.33 4.87 -19.85
C ALA A 65 6.98 4.53 -18.49
N LEU A 66 7.76 3.46 -18.48
CA LEU A 66 8.57 3.05 -17.33
C LEU A 66 9.73 4.03 -17.16
N TYR A 67 10.14 4.25 -15.91
CA TYR A 67 11.41 4.96 -15.64
C TYR A 67 12.62 4.03 -15.80
N ASP A 68 12.47 2.75 -15.44
CA ASP A 68 13.51 1.72 -15.49
C ASP A 68 12.91 0.31 -15.26
N GLY A 69 13.77 -0.70 -15.13
CA GLY A 69 13.37 -2.08 -14.84
C GLY A 69 12.82 -2.31 -13.43
N TYR A 70 13.10 -1.43 -12.46
CA TYR A 70 12.55 -1.54 -11.10
C TYR A 70 11.06 -1.24 -11.08
N ASP A 71 10.64 -0.25 -11.88
CA ASP A 71 9.23 0.06 -12.11
C ASP A 71 8.46 -1.12 -12.72
N TYR A 72 9.11 -1.97 -13.52
CA TYR A 72 8.50 -3.18 -14.05
C TYR A 72 8.41 -4.29 -12.99
N ALA A 73 9.44 -4.43 -12.15
CA ALA A 73 9.41 -5.34 -11.00
C ALA A 73 8.27 -4.98 -10.03
N ASP A 74 8.05 -3.69 -9.78
CA ASP A 74 6.93 -3.19 -8.96
C ASP A 74 5.56 -3.57 -9.53
N GLU A 75 5.39 -3.57 -10.86
CA GLU A 75 4.13 -4.00 -11.47
C GLU A 75 3.92 -5.51 -11.33
N ILE A 76 4.99 -6.32 -11.43
CA ILE A 76 4.92 -7.77 -11.19
C ILE A 76 4.58 -8.04 -9.72
N LEU A 77 5.26 -7.38 -8.78
CA LEU A 77 4.99 -7.53 -7.36
C LEU A 77 3.59 -7.01 -7.01
N GLY A 78 3.17 -5.90 -7.61
CA GLY A 78 1.81 -5.38 -7.50
C GLY A 78 0.75 -6.34 -8.03
N ALA A 79 1.04 -7.06 -9.12
CA ALA A 79 0.13 -8.06 -9.69
C ALA A 79 0.05 -9.35 -8.87
N THR A 80 1.03 -9.61 -8.00
CA THR A 80 1.16 -10.90 -7.29
C THR A 80 0.96 -10.74 -5.80
N ILE A 81 1.82 -9.97 -5.12
CA ILE A 81 1.82 -9.79 -3.67
C ILE A 81 0.53 -9.12 -3.21
N VAL A 82 0.10 -8.04 -3.86
CA VAL A 82 -1.08 -7.27 -3.40
C VAL A 82 -2.36 -8.11 -3.45
N PRO A 83 -2.70 -8.81 -4.55
CA PRO A 83 -3.85 -9.72 -4.57
C PRO A 83 -3.75 -10.85 -3.54
N ILE A 84 -2.58 -11.48 -3.38
CA ILE A 84 -2.39 -12.58 -2.41
C ILE A 84 -2.67 -12.09 -0.99
N LEU A 85 -2.07 -10.98 -0.59
CA LEU A 85 -2.28 -10.41 0.75
C LEU A 85 -3.74 -9.96 0.95
N SER A 86 -4.36 -9.41 -0.09
CA SER A 86 -5.76 -8.98 -0.03
C SER A 86 -6.70 -10.17 0.16
N VAL A 87 -6.51 -11.26 -0.60
CA VAL A 87 -7.29 -12.49 -0.45
C VAL A 87 -7.06 -13.13 0.92
N ALA A 88 -5.82 -13.16 1.41
CA ALA A 88 -5.52 -13.67 2.75
C ALA A 88 -6.29 -12.86 3.83
N ASN A 89 -6.29 -11.54 3.73
CA ASN A 89 -7.07 -10.68 4.63
C ASN A 89 -8.58 -10.92 4.50
N THR A 90 -9.11 -11.10 3.29
CA THR A 90 -10.51 -11.48 3.09
C THR A 90 -10.87 -12.75 3.85
N VAL A 91 -10.02 -13.78 3.82
CA VAL A 91 -10.25 -15.03 4.56
C VAL A 91 -10.27 -14.77 6.07
N VAL A 92 -9.30 -14.04 6.60
CA VAL A 92 -9.22 -13.71 8.04
C VAL A 92 -10.49 -12.96 8.49
N PHE A 93 -10.89 -11.93 7.75
CA PHE A 93 -12.08 -11.14 8.06
C PHE A 93 -13.37 -11.98 7.93
N THR A 94 -13.43 -12.90 6.97
CA THR A 94 -14.59 -13.81 6.82
C THR A 94 -14.69 -14.75 8.02
N VAL A 95 -13.58 -15.32 8.47
CA VAL A 95 -13.55 -16.18 9.66
C VAL A 95 -13.99 -15.41 10.91
N ALA A 96 -13.49 -14.18 11.09
CA ALA A 96 -13.92 -13.31 12.18
C ALA A 96 -15.43 -12.99 12.09
N ALA A 97 -15.95 -12.68 10.90
CA ALA A 97 -17.37 -12.42 10.69
C ALA A 97 -18.25 -13.64 11.03
N LEU A 98 -17.82 -14.85 10.64
CA LEU A 98 -18.52 -16.09 10.98
C LEU A 98 -18.51 -16.34 12.48
N TRP A 99 -17.37 -16.15 13.14
CA TRP A 99 -17.23 -16.31 14.59
C TRP A 99 -18.17 -15.37 15.37
N GLU A 100 -18.19 -14.09 15.00
CA GLU A 100 -19.09 -13.09 15.60
C GLU A 100 -20.57 -13.38 15.27
N GLY A 101 -20.86 -13.83 14.04
CA GLY A 101 -22.20 -14.21 13.62
C GLY A 101 -22.75 -15.42 14.38
N MET A 102 -21.90 -16.41 14.67
CA MET A 102 -22.26 -17.57 15.49
C MET A 102 -22.56 -17.16 16.94
N GLN A 103 -21.76 -16.27 17.53
CA GLN A 103 -22.02 -15.73 18.86
C GLN A 103 -23.35 -14.97 18.91
N ALA A 104 -23.60 -14.07 17.95
CA ALA A 104 -24.87 -13.35 17.84
C ALA A 104 -26.07 -14.30 17.69
N LEU A 105 -25.93 -15.37 16.91
CA LEU A 105 -26.99 -16.38 16.77
C LEU A 105 -27.24 -17.10 18.09
N SER A 106 -26.17 -17.53 18.79
CA SER A 106 -26.27 -18.24 20.07
C SER A 106 -27.02 -17.44 21.14
N ILE A 107 -26.81 -16.12 21.17
CA ILE A 107 -27.55 -15.19 22.04
C ILE A 107 -29.01 -15.15 21.63
N ARG A 108 -29.29 -15.01 20.34
CA ARG A 108 -30.67 -14.90 19.82
C ARG A 108 -31.52 -16.13 20.07
N ILE A 109 -30.92 -17.32 20.12
CA ILE A 109 -31.61 -18.58 20.47
C ILE A 109 -31.59 -18.90 21.96
N GLY A 110 -31.07 -18.00 22.81
CA GLY A 110 -31.08 -18.12 24.26
C GLY A 110 -30.03 -19.07 24.84
N LEU A 111 -29.00 -19.45 24.06
CA LEU A 111 -27.90 -20.31 24.54
C LEU A 111 -26.77 -19.53 25.20
N ALA A 112 -26.74 -18.21 25.04
CA ALA A 112 -25.73 -17.33 25.61
C ALA A 112 -26.37 -16.08 26.23
N ARG A 113 -25.61 -15.38 27.08
CA ARG A 113 -26.05 -14.14 27.74
C ARG A 113 -26.17 -13.02 26.71
N ASP A 114 -27.28 -12.32 26.72
CA ASP A 114 -27.50 -11.14 25.89
C ASP A 114 -26.55 -10.01 26.32
N ASP A 115 -25.63 -9.65 25.43
CA ASP A 115 -24.70 -8.53 25.55
C ASP A 115 -25.02 -7.41 24.54
N GLY A 116 -26.25 -7.40 24.01
CA GLY A 116 -26.77 -6.41 23.07
C GLY A 116 -26.41 -6.70 21.61
N ASP A 117 -26.68 -5.73 20.72
CA ASP A 117 -26.43 -5.84 19.26
C ASP A 117 -24.94 -5.85 18.86
N HIS A 118 -24.00 -6.05 19.80
CA HIS A 118 -22.57 -5.86 19.59
C HIS A 118 -21.98 -6.86 18.59
N HIS A 119 -22.16 -8.16 18.82
CA HIS A 119 -21.66 -9.22 17.95
C HIS A 119 -22.21 -9.13 16.52
N SER A 120 -23.48 -8.74 16.37
CA SER A 120 -24.10 -8.54 15.05
C SER A 120 -23.43 -7.40 14.27
N ARG A 121 -23.13 -6.27 14.94
CA ARG A 121 -22.43 -5.14 14.33
C ARG A 121 -20.99 -5.50 13.96
N LEU A 122 -20.26 -6.21 14.82
CA LEU A 122 -18.91 -6.67 14.52
C LEU A 122 -18.89 -7.65 13.35
N ALA A 123 -19.78 -8.63 13.32
CA ALA A 123 -19.93 -9.55 12.20
C ALA A 123 -20.13 -8.81 10.88
N MET A 124 -21.00 -7.80 10.87
CA MET A 124 -21.23 -6.95 9.69
C MET A 124 -19.98 -6.16 9.31
N SER A 125 -19.30 -5.52 10.26
CA SER A 125 -18.07 -4.78 9.99
C SER A 125 -16.97 -5.65 9.41
N TYR A 126 -16.79 -6.87 9.93
CA TYR A 126 -15.83 -7.83 9.38
C TYR A 126 -16.21 -8.29 7.97
N LEU A 127 -17.50 -8.55 7.71
CA LEU A 127 -17.95 -8.96 6.39
C LEU A 127 -17.80 -7.84 5.34
N LEU A 128 -18.08 -6.59 5.71
CA LEU A 128 -17.80 -5.42 4.87
C LEU A 128 -16.30 -5.26 4.60
N GLY A 129 -15.47 -5.46 5.62
CA GLY A 129 -14.00 -5.47 5.48
C GLY A 129 -13.52 -6.55 4.50
N ALA A 130 -14.02 -7.78 4.62
CA ALA A 130 -13.73 -8.87 3.71
C ALA A 130 -14.12 -8.52 2.26
N GLY A 131 -15.32 -7.97 2.06
CA GLY A 131 -15.77 -7.50 0.75
C GLY A 131 -14.87 -6.40 0.18
N ALA A 132 -14.44 -5.44 1.00
CA ALA A 132 -13.54 -4.37 0.58
C ALA A 132 -12.17 -4.91 0.15
N PHE A 133 -11.57 -5.84 0.90
CA PHE A 133 -10.30 -6.47 0.51
C PHE A 133 -10.42 -7.30 -0.78
N LEU A 134 -11.52 -8.02 -0.96
CA LEU A 134 -11.77 -8.77 -2.18
C LEU A 134 -11.87 -7.84 -3.40
N LEU A 135 -12.64 -6.74 -3.28
CA LEU A 135 -12.76 -5.73 -4.33
C LEU A 135 -11.41 -5.06 -4.63
N PHE A 136 -10.65 -4.71 -3.59
CA PHE A 136 -9.32 -4.14 -3.74
C PHE A 136 -8.35 -5.09 -4.45
N SER A 137 -8.41 -6.39 -4.15
CA SER A 137 -7.67 -7.44 -4.85
C SER A 137 -7.99 -7.46 -6.35
N ALA A 138 -9.29 -7.45 -6.69
CA ALA A 138 -9.73 -7.50 -8.08
C ALA A 138 -9.28 -6.25 -8.87
N VAL A 139 -9.46 -5.07 -8.29
CA VAL A 139 -9.04 -3.80 -8.91
C VAL A 139 -7.52 -3.75 -9.07
N SER A 140 -6.76 -4.16 -8.05
CA SER A 140 -5.30 -4.20 -8.11
C SER A 140 -4.79 -5.16 -9.18
N LEU A 141 -5.41 -6.34 -9.30
CA LEU A 141 -5.09 -7.31 -10.33
C LEU A 141 -5.36 -6.76 -11.74
N VAL A 142 -6.54 -6.19 -11.97
CA VAL A 142 -6.92 -5.60 -13.27
C VAL A 142 -5.96 -4.46 -13.63
N LYS A 143 -5.68 -3.55 -12.69
CA LYS A 143 -4.72 -2.47 -12.89
C LYS A 143 -3.36 -3.02 -13.30
N SER A 144 -2.84 -3.98 -12.55
CA SER A 144 -1.48 -4.49 -12.76
C SER A 144 -1.39 -5.30 -14.05
N ALA A 145 -2.41 -6.10 -14.39
CA ALA A 145 -2.49 -6.83 -15.65
C ALA A 145 -2.48 -5.89 -16.87
N ILE A 146 -3.25 -4.81 -16.83
CA ILE A 146 -3.22 -3.78 -17.88
C ILE A 146 -1.83 -3.13 -17.91
N SER A 147 -1.32 -2.69 -16.76
CA SER A 147 -0.04 -1.99 -16.62
C SER A 147 1.16 -2.78 -17.16
N LEU A 148 1.19 -4.10 -16.89
CA LEU A 148 2.23 -5.02 -17.36
C LEU A 148 2.31 -5.10 -18.89
N ILE A 149 1.21 -4.80 -19.59
CA ILE A 149 1.17 -4.78 -21.05
C ILE A 149 1.38 -3.36 -21.57
N THR A 150 0.63 -2.39 -21.04
CA THR A 150 0.58 -1.03 -21.58
C THR A 150 1.86 -0.24 -21.33
N ARG A 151 2.47 -0.35 -20.14
CA ARG A 151 3.66 0.44 -19.81
C ARG A 151 4.88 0.03 -20.64
N PRO A 152 5.19 -1.26 -20.84
CA PRO A 152 6.25 -1.66 -21.77
C PRO A 152 6.00 -1.21 -23.20
N LEU A 153 4.77 -1.36 -23.72
CA LEU A 153 4.43 -0.91 -25.07
C LEU A 153 4.65 0.60 -25.25
N ILE A 154 4.21 1.41 -24.28
CA ILE A 154 4.39 2.86 -24.33
C ILE A 154 5.88 3.21 -24.23
N THR A 155 6.63 2.49 -23.42
CA THR A 155 8.09 2.65 -23.28
C THR A 155 8.82 2.30 -24.57
N MET A 156 8.37 1.28 -25.32
CA MET A 156 8.94 0.95 -26.63
C MET A 156 8.71 2.06 -27.65
N VAL A 157 7.56 2.74 -27.59
CA VAL A 157 7.21 3.81 -28.54
C VAL A 157 7.87 5.15 -28.17
N HIS A 158 7.90 5.51 -26.89
CA HIS A 158 8.33 6.84 -26.42
C HIS A 158 9.70 6.87 -25.72
N GLY A 159 10.31 5.70 -25.50
CA GLY A 159 11.50 5.56 -24.66
C GLY A 159 11.18 5.59 -23.16
N PHE A 160 12.24 5.46 -22.35
CA PHE A 160 12.14 5.57 -20.90
C PHE A 160 11.81 7.00 -20.47
N LYS A 161 11.05 7.12 -19.39
CA LYS A 161 10.75 8.40 -18.77
C LYS A 161 12.01 8.99 -18.10
N PRO A 162 12.23 10.32 -18.12
CA PRO A 162 13.40 10.93 -17.48
C PRO A 162 13.48 10.64 -15.99
N GLN A 163 14.67 10.30 -15.49
CA GLN A 163 14.94 10.02 -14.08
C GLN A 163 15.27 11.30 -13.30
N ASP A 164 14.29 12.19 -13.19
CA ASP A 164 14.40 13.52 -12.58
C ASP A 164 13.96 13.56 -11.10
N THR A 165 13.32 12.49 -10.64
CA THR A 165 12.74 12.32 -9.30
C THR A 165 13.58 11.37 -8.44
N GLU A 166 13.61 11.63 -7.13
CA GLU A 166 14.23 10.74 -6.15
C GLU A 166 13.42 9.44 -6.04
N ARG A 167 14.10 8.30 -6.16
CA ARG A 167 13.46 6.98 -6.21
C ARG A 167 14.23 5.90 -5.45
N PHE A 168 15.44 6.18 -4.97
CA PHE A 168 16.30 5.22 -4.28
C PHE A 168 16.77 5.81 -2.96
N TYR A 169 16.98 4.98 -1.94
CA TYR A 169 17.57 5.37 -0.67
C TYR A 169 18.91 4.68 -0.47
N ASN A 170 19.99 5.44 -0.30
CA ASN A 170 21.34 4.95 -0.09
C ASN A 170 21.85 5.31 1.31
N GLU A 171 21.99 4.28 2.15
CA GLU A 171 22.48 4.41 3.53
C GLU A 171 23.97 4.79 3.61
N ASP A 172 24.77 4.43 2.59
CA ASP A 172 26.22 4.71 2.58
C ASP A 172 26.54 6.21 2.44
N GLY A 173 25.53 7.05 2.15
CA GLY A 173 25.65 8.49 1.97
C GLY A 173 25.06 9.36 3.10
N ALA A 174 24.44 8.79 4.14
CA ALA A 174 23.76 9.58 5.17
C ALA A 174 23.77 8.90 6.55
N TYR A 175 24.52 9.50 7.50
CA TYR A 175 24.27 9.35 8.93
C TYR A 175 23.33 10.47 9.37
N GLU A 176 22.09 10.14 9.73
CA GLU A 176 21.33 10.71 10.85
C GLU A 176 19.96 10.03 10.91
N GLU A 177 19.58 9.53 12.09
CA GLU A 177 18.27 8.94 12.35
C GLU A 177 17.17 9.98 12.14
N PRO A 178 16.02 9.62 11.54
CA PRO A 178 14.90 10.55 11.40
C PRO A 178 14.38 10.97 12.77
N GLU A 179 14.34 12.28 13.03
CA GLU A 179 13.58 12.87 14.13
C GLU A 179 12.08 12.64 13.85
N TYR A 180 11.53 11.60 14.47
CA TYR A 180 10.08 11.41 14.49
C TYR A 180 9.46 12.53 15.33
N PRO A 181 8.43 13.25 14.85
CA PRO A 181 7.68 14.15 15.72
C PRO A 181 7.10 13.30 16.85
N SER A 182 7.55 13.58 18.08
CA SER A 182 7.05 12.91 19.27
C SER A 182 5.53 12.97 19.25
N LEU A 183 4.88 11.80 19.25
CA LEU A 183 3.45 11.70 19.48
C LEU A 183 3.17 12.24 20.89
N SER A 184 2.85 13.53 20.99
CA SER A 184 2.26 14.09 22.20
C SER A 184 0.86 13.50 22.29
N TYR A 185 0.73 12.43 23.05
CA TYR A 185 -0.54 11.92 23.53
C TYR A 185 -1.21 13.05 24.33
N CYS A 186 -2.22 13.68 23.73
CA CYS A 186 -3.19 14.53 24.41
C CYS A 186 -4.43 13.70 24.74
#